data_AF-A0A9N8M616-F1
#
_entry.id   AF-A0A9N8M616-F1
#
_cell.length_a   1.000
_cell.length_b   1.000
_cell.length_c   1.000
_cell.angle_alpha   90.00
_cell.angle_beta   90.00
_cell.angle_gamma   90.00
#
_symmetry.space_group_name_H-M   'P 1'
#
loop_
_entity.id
_entity.type
_entity.pdbx_description
1 polymer ?
#
loop_
_entity_poly.entity_id
_entity_poly.type
_entity_poly.pdbx_seq_one_letter_code
_entity_poly.pdbx_strand_id
1 'polypeptide(L)'
;MASLFTRKRARSQLLGVPLLYNDPIVELAKRGGFTVTEYNQARYPLVDGAIAFLQLLGFIVGTGALAYFLYHLAAKRNVVAKWVCTVSLISLFLAWPSLTPMSGAMLLDFFKPALGFRSALLVWDVFMLRPLEEVNSWHPFQFFAQLWAFPLELDEVALRTEREGYQRSPRIQNLKRMPTVMIELILLILTLYIVPPYEYTRNMSQLAFHCYSYALGFSILMALAAICDGLLSLMGIIIGVEMADMFENPIGTINIRMFWSHWNRAIASVLHRVIFAGAKSARSQSDRKIMASKALNGSQSAAQALMRRKHLDGLSETEYADTTDDETSHNKNGSATSSGVGSQKNGVARRREKSQLRMSTTASSAEKSKKDASGSSSGASNKKFASKAISAILTFACSGIFHEHITYFTLGFANGENFLFFLINGFATVGTTWFKRTFPEINNKIPTFLAVIMLHSFFLAVAPLFCAPFIRSGFFIQLEALFWEIIPVQSRSRGVFIWLFGQ
;
A
#
# COMPACT_ATOMS: atom_id res chain seq x y z
N MET A 1 -31.27 -24.04 -35.31
CA MET A 1 -30.63 -22.72 -35.04
C MET A 1 -29.22 -22.82 -34.43
N ALA A 2 -28.68 -24.00 -34.09
CA ALA A 2 -27.34 -24.15 -33.48
C ALA A 2 -26.16 -24.23 -34.48
N SER A 3 -26.38 -24.16 -35.80
CA SER A 3 -25.30 -24.29 -36.82
C SER A 3 -24.86 -22.97 -37.47
N LEU A 4 -25.44 -21.83 -37.09
CA LEU A 4 -25.09 -20.52 -37.67
C LEU A 4 -23.87 -19.84 -37.02
N PHE A 5 -23.32 -20.39 -35.93
CA PHE A 5 -22.18 -19.80 -35.20
C PHE A 5 -20.83 -20.49 -35.43
N THR A 6 -20.73 -21.52 -36.29
CA THR A 6 -19.48 -22.29 -36.48
C THR A 6 -18.76 -22.03 -37.81
N ARG A 7 -19.15 -21.01 -38.58
CA ARG A 7 -18.28 -20.53 -39.67
C ARG A 7 -17.15 -19.69 -39.07
N LYS A 8 -16.06 -20.36 -38.68
CA LYS A 8 -14.75 -19.75 -38.44
C LYS A 8 -14.31 -19.03 -39.72
N ARG A 9 -14.76 -17.79 -39.94
CA ARG A 9 -13.99 -16.87 -40.77
C ARG A 9 -12.68 -16.69 -40.04
N ALA A 10 -11.60 -17.23 -40.60
CA ALA A 10 -10.26 -16.86 -40.20
C ALA A 10 -10.19 -15.34 -40.34
N ARG A 11 -10.32 -14.61 -39.23
CA ARG A 11 -10.09 -13.17 -39.22
C ARG A 11 -8.62 -13.02 -39.62
N SER A 12 -8.35 -12.37 -40.74
CA SER A 12 -6.98 -12.03 -41.14
C SER A 12 -6.46 -10.80 -40.37
N GLN A 13 -7.36 -10.05 -39.72
CA GLN A 13 -7.07 -8.83 -38.99
C GLN A 13 -7.89 -8.73 -37.70
N LEU A 14 -7.28 -8.17 -36.65
CA LEU A 14 -7.96 -7.76 -35.42
C LEU A 14 -7.73 -6.25 -35.26
N LEU A 15 -8.82 -5.48 -35.19
CA LEU A 15 -8.78 -4.01 -35.12
C LEU A 15 -7.94 -3.35 -36.24
N GLY A 16 -7.92 -3.96 -37.43
CA GLY A 16 -7.14 -3.47 -38.58
C GLY A 16 -5.66 -3.83 -38.56
N VAL A 17 -5.16 -4.48 -37.50
CA VAL A 17 -3.79 -4.99 -37.42
C VAL A 17 -3.74 -6.41 -38.00
N PRO A 18 -2.83 -6.72 -38.95
CA PRO A 18 -2.65 -8.08 -39.44
C PRO A 18 -2.24 -8.98 -38.28
N LEU A 19 -2.84 -10.18 -38.22
CA LEU A 19 -2.51 -11.12 -37.17
C LEU A 19 -1.07 -11.62 -37.35
N LEU A 20 -0.33 -11.72 -36.25
CA LEU A 20 0.96 -12.39 -36.23
C LEU A 20 0.76 -13.89 -36.49
N TYR A 21 1.66 -14.47 -37.29
CA TYR A 21 1.61 -15.90 -37.61
C TYR A 21 1.97 -16.77 -36.39
N ASN A 22 3.04 -16.39 -35.69
CA ASN A 22 3.51 -17.03 -34.46
C ASN A 22 3.55 -16.02 -33.31
N ASP A 23 3.50 -16.54 -32.09
CA ASP A 23 3.75 -15.75 -30.90
C ASP A 23 5.27 -15.50 -30.74
N PRO A 24 5.73 -14.23 -30.77
CA PRO A 24 7.15 -13.91 -30.73
C PRO A 24 7.82 -14.28 -29.39
N ILE A 25 7.07 -14.27 -28.28
CA ILE A 25 7.60 -14.60 -26.96
C ILE A 25 7.86 -16.10 -26.88
N VAL A 26 6.91 -16.90 -27.38
CA VAL A 26 7.05 -18.36 -27.44
C VAL A 26 8.19 -18.78 -28.36
N GLU A 27 8.30 -18.15 -29.53
CA GLU A 27 9.38 -18.44 -30.47
C GLU A 27 10.75 -18.07 -29.88
N LEU A 28 10.86 -16.92 -29.22
CA LEU A 28 12.06 -16.51 -28.52
C LEU A 28 12.43 -17.48 -27.40
N ALA A 29 11.45 -17.94 -26.61
CA ALA A 29 11.67 -18.91 -25.55
C ALA A 29 12.15 -20.26 -26.09
N LYS A 30 11.52 -20.79 -27.15
CA LYS A 30 11.94 -22.02 -27.82
C LYS A 30 13.36 -21.89 -28.39
N ARG A 31 13.69 -20.76 -29.03
CA ARG A 31 15.04 -20.46 -29.53
C ARG A 31 16.07 -20.34 -28.40
N GLY A 32 15.64 -19.84 -27.23
CA GLY A 32 16.45 -19.78 -26.01
C GLY A 32 16.64 -21.13 -25.32
N GLY A 33 16.08 -22.22 -25.84
CA GLY A 33 16.18 -23.56 -25.27
C GLY A 33 15.23 -23.83 -24.09
N PHE A 34 14.29 -22.91 -23.83
CA PHE A 34 13.27 -23.14 -22.80
C PHE A 34 12.26 -24.18 -23.26
N THR A 35 11.83 -25.03 -22.34
CA THR A 35 10.71 -25.93 -22.60
C THR A 35 9.41 -25.12 -22.55
N VAL A 36 8.57 -25.28 -23.56
CA VAL A 36 7.28 -24.60 -23.64
C VAL A 36 6.17 -25.65 -23.73
N THR A 37 5.18 -25.54 -22.85
CA THR A 37 3.99 -26.37 -22.86
C THR A 37 2.79 -25.57 -23.34
N GLU A 38 2.21 -26.03 -24.43
CA GLU A 38 0.98 -25.48 -25.00
C GLU A 38 -0.21 -26.31 -24.52
N TYR A 39 -1.27 -25.64 -24.07
CA TYR A 39 -2.45 -26.33 -23.54
C TYR A 39 -3.76 -25.68 -24.02
N ASN A 40 -4.84 -26.45 -23.98
CA ASN A 40 -6.14 -25.98 -24.44
C ASN A 40 -6.86 -25.24 -23.31
N GLN A 41 -6.91 -23.92 -23.43
CA GLN A 41 -7.57 -23.07 -22.45
C GLN A 41 -8.98 -22.68 -22.89
N ALA A 42 -9.91 -22.58 -21.93
CA ALA A 42 -11.24 -22.03 -22.17
C ALA A 42 -11.17 -20.57 -22.64
N ARG A 43 -12.18 -20.12 -23.40
CA ARG A 43 -12.28 -18.69 -23.74
C ARG A 43 -12.59 -17.86 -22.50
N TYR A 44 -12.10 -16.63 -22.49
CA TYR A 44 -12.56 -15.67 -21.51
C TYR A 44 -14.05 -15.33 -21.75
N PRO A 45 -14.90 -15.33 -20.71
CA PRO A 45 -16.33 -15.04 -20.86
C PRO A 45 -16.56 -13.53 -21.03
N LEU A 46 -16.23 -12.98 -22.20
CA LEU A 46 -16.24 -11.54 -22.47
C LEU A 46 -17.62 -10.88 -22.26
N VAL A 47 -18.70 -11.57 -22.63
CA VAL A 47 -20.06 -11.03 -22.49
C VAL A 47 -20.46 -10.95 -21.02
N ASP A 48 -20.30 -12.04 -20.28
CA ASP A 48 -20.61 -12.08 -18.85
C ASP A 48 -19.71 -11.11 -18.07
N GLY A 49 -18.43 -11.02 -18.46
CA GLY A 49 -17.49 -10.03 -17.93
C GLY A 49 -17.95 -8.59 -18.19
N ALA A 50 -18.40 -8.25 -19.39
CA ALA A 50 -18.91 -6.91 -19.69
C ALA A 50 -20.16 -6.56 -18.87
N ILE A 51 -21.10 -7.51 -18.73
CA ILE A 51 -22.29 -7.33 -17.89
C ILE A 51 -21.89 -7.12 -16.43
N ALA A 52 -21.01 -7.96 -15.90
CA ALA A 52 -20.52 -7.87 -14.53
C ALA A 52 -19.76 -6.55 -14.27
N PHE A 53 -19.00 -6.06 -15.26
CA PHE A 53 -18.33 -4.77 -15.18
C PHE A 53 -19.33 -3.60 -15.11
N LEU A 54 -20.39 -3.62 -15.93
CA LEU A 54 -21.45 -2.62 -15.86
C LEU A 54 -22.20 -2.65 -14.52
N GLN A 55 -22.46 -3.84 -13.98
CA GLN A 55 -23.04 -4.01 -12.64
C GLN A 55 -22.12 -3.46 -11.55
N LEU A 56 -20.81 -3.73 -11.65
CA LEU A 56 -19.79 -3.21 -10.75
C LEU A 56 -19.80 -1.68 -10.75
N LEU A 57 -19.78 -1.05 -11.93
CA LEU A 57 -19.83 0.40 -12.09
C LEU A 57 -21.14 0.98 -11.54
N GLY A 58 -22.27 0.36 -11.84
CA GLY A 58 -23.58 0.78 -11.33
C GLY A 58 -23.63 0.77 -9.81
N PHE A 59 -23.09 -0.27 -9.17
CA PHE A 59 -22.99 -0.35 -7.71
C PHE A 59 -22.09 0.74 -7.14
N ILE A 60 -20.87 0.90 -7.68
CA ILE A 60 -19.90 1.92 -7.25
C ILE A 60 -20.51 3.33 -7.32
N VAL A 61 -21.11 3.69 -8.45
CA VAL A 61 -21.71 5.02 -8.66
C VAL A 61 -22.93 5.21 -7.76
N GLY A 62 -23.84 4.24 -7.72
CA GLY A 62 -25.08 4.33 -6.94
C GLY A 62 -24.82 4.44 -5.44
N THR A 63 -23.92 3.60 -4.92
CA THR A 63 -23.58 3.62 -3.49
C THR A 63 -22.65 4.77 -3.10
N GLY A 64 -21.80 5.26 -4.02
CA GLY A 64 -21.07 6.51 -3.83
C GLY A 64 -22.00 7.71 -3.67
N ALA A 65 -23.02 7.83 -4.52
CA ALA A 65 -24.04 8.87 -4.40
C ALA A 65 -24.86 8.71 -3.10
N LEU A 66 -25.29 7.48 -2.78
CA LEU A 66 -26.01 7.18 -1.53
C LEU A 66 -25.19 7.60 -0.31
N ALA A 67 -23.92 7.22 -0.24
CA ALA A 67 -23.03 7.58 0.87
C ALA A 67 -22.87 9.10 1.02
N TYR A 68 -22.72 9.83 -0.09
CA TYR A 68 -22.64 11.30 -0.09
C TYR A 68 -23.90 11.94 0.52
N PHE A 69 -25.09 11.52 0.06
CA PHE A 69 -26.36 12.04 0.58
C PHE A 69 -26.61 11.64 2.03
N LEU A 70 -26.36 10.38 2.41
CA LEU A 70 -26.48 9.93 3.79
C LEU A 70 -25.57 10.74 4.72
N TYR A 71 -24.33 11.02 4.29
CA TYR A 71 -23.40 11.83 5.07
C TYR A 71 -23.93 13.25 5.29
N HIS A 72 -24.27 13.95 4.20
CA HIS A 72 -24.60 15.37 4.26
C HIS A 72 -26.03 15.68 4.74
N LEU A 73 -26.98 14.76 4.58
CA LEU A 73 -28.37 14.96 5.00
C LEU A 73 -28.65 14.45 6.42
N ALA A 74 -27.99 13.37 6.85
CA ALA A 74 -28.28 12.70 8.11
C ALA A 74 -27.06 12.60 9.04
N ALA A 75 -25.99 11.93 8.61
CA ALA A 75 -24.88 11.53 9.49
C ALA A 75 -24.18 12.72 10.16
N LYS A 76 -23.99 13.82 9.44
CA LYS A 76 -23.31 15.00 10.01
C LYS A 76 -24.13 15.77 11.04
N ARG A 77 -25.46 15.55 11.10
CA ARG A 77 -26.39 16.29 11.97
C ARG A 77 -26.71 15.58 13.27
N ASN A 78 -26.63 14.24 13.29
CA ASN A 78 -27.04 13.43 14.43
C ASN A 78 -26.09 12.23 14.61
N VAL A 79 -25.55 12.05 15.81
CA VAL A 79 -24.63 10.96 16.17
C VAL A 79 -25.28 9.58 15.97
N VAL A 80 -26.55 9.41 16.30
CA VAL A 80 -27.26 8.13 16.09
C VAL A 80 -27.39 7.85 14.59
N ALA A 81 -27.82 8.86 13.81
CA ALA A 81 -27.90 8.73 12.36
C ALA A 81 -26.53 8.41 11.74
N LYS A 82 -25.46 9.02 12.26
CA LYS A 82 -24.08 8.74 11.86
C LYS A 82 -23.74 7.26 12.01
N TRP A 83 -23.98 6.68 13.19
CA TRP A 83 -23.74 5.26 13.45
C TRP A 83 -24.59 4.35 12.58
N VAL A 84 -25.90 4.64 12.47
CA VAL A 84 -26.80 3.85 11.62
C VAL A 84 -26.32 3.87 10.16
N CYS A 85 -26.05 5.05 9.59
CA CYS A 85 -25.55 5.16 8.22
C CYS A 85 -24.22 4.44 8.01
N THR A 86 -23.26 4.59 8.93
CA THR A 86 -21.96 3.93 8.85
C THR A 86 -22.10 2.41 8.90
N VAL A 87 -22.83 1.87 9.88
CA VAL A 87 -23.02 0.42 10.00
C VAL A 87 -23.77 -0.14 8.80
N SER A 88 -24.85 0.51 8.36
CA SER A 88 -25.62 0.08 7.20
C SER A 88 -24.80 0.05 5.91
N LEU A 89 -23.97 1.08 5.66
CA LEU A 89 -23.10 1.11 4.48
C LEU A 89 -21.98 0.06 4.56
N ILE A 90 -21.36 -0.13 5.72
CA ILE A 90 -20.35 -1.17 5.94
C ILE A 90 -20.97 -2.56 5.69
N SER A 91 -22.14 -2.84 6.27
CA SER A 91 -22.85 -4.10 6.05
C SER A 91 -23.21 -4.31 4.59
N LEU A 92 -23.68 -3.26 3.89
CA LEU A 92 -23.97 -3.31 2.46
C LEU A 92 -22.72 -3.67 1.65
N PHE A 93 -21.58 -3.04 1.93
CA PHE A 93 -20.34 -3.28 1.19
C PHE A 93 -19.73 -4.65 1.46
N LEU A 94 -19.79 -5.14 2.70
CA LEU A 94 -19.31 -6.48 3.04
C LEU A 94 -20.25 -7.59 2.53
N ALA A 95 -21.55 -7.33 2.44
CA ALA A 95 -22.53 -8.28 1.91
C ALA A 95 -22.62 -8.26 0.39
N TRP A 96 -22.11 -7.22 -0.28
CA TRP A 96 -22.21 -7.05 -1.74
C TRP A 96 -21.83 -8.30 -2.55
N PRO A 97 -20.72 -9.01 -2.28
CA PRO A 97 -20.35 -10.22 -3.02
C PRO A 97 -21.40 -11.35 -2.89
N SER A 98 -22.16 -11.39 -1.80
CA SER A 98 -23.24 -12.36 -1.59
C SER A 98 -24.53 -11.99 -2.32
N LEU A 99 -24.73 -10.70 -2.63
CA LEU A 99 -25.94 -10.19 -3.28
C LEU A 99 -25.87 -10.28 -4.81
N THR A 100 -24.68 -10.48 -5.37
CA THR A 100 -24.48 -10.62 -6.81
C THR A 100 -23.95 -12.00 -7.14
N PRO A 101 -24.50 -12.70 -8.14
CA PRO A 101 -23.95 -13.99 -8.54
C PRO A 101 -22.52 -13.85 -9.09
N MET A 102 -21.78 -14.96 -9.07
CA MET A 102 -20.49 -15.05 -9.76
C MET A 102 -20.70 -14.86 -11.25
N SER A 103 -19.89 -14.01 -11.86
CA SER A 103 -19.95 -13.71 -13.29
C SER A 103 -19.26 -14.76 -14.15
N GLY A 104 -18.39 -15.57 -13.54
CA GLY A 104 -17.46 -16.43 -14.27
C GLY A 104 -16.21 -15.69 -14.76
N ALA A 105 -16.18 -14.36 -14.71
CA ALA A 105 -14.99 -13.54 -14.89
C ALA A 105 -14.33 -13.30 -13.53
N MET A 106 -13.44 -14.20 -13.12
CA MET A 106 -12.80 -14.24 -11.80
C MET A 106 -12.14 -12.91 -11.42
N LEU A 107 -11.54 -12.19 -12.38
CA LEU A 107 -10.96 -10.86 -12.12
C LEU A 107 -12.00 -9.87 -11.59
N LEU A 108 -13.21 -9.85 -12.18
CA LEU A 108 -14.28 -8.96 -11.74
C LEU A 108 -14.92 -9.46 -10.45
N ASP A 109 -15.05 -10.78 -10.30
CA ASP A 109 -15.54 -11.39 -9.07
C ASP A 109 -14.58 -11.16 -7.89
N PHE A 110 -13.28 -11.01 -8.15
CA PHE A 110 -12.26 -10.59 -7.17
C PHE A 110 -12.41 -9.13 -6.74
N PHE A 111 -12.70 -8.23 -7.69
CA PHE A 111 -12.83 -6.82 -7.39
C PHE A 111 -14.02 -6.51 -6.46
N LYS A 112 -15.12 -7.25 -6.54
CA LYS A 112 -16.32 -7.04 -5.68
C LYS A 112 -15.99 -7.09 -4.17
N PRO A 113 -15.49 -8.21 -3.59
CA PRO A 113 -15.15 -8.29 -2.18
C PRO A 113 -13.97 -7.38 -1.82
N ALA A 114 -12.98 -7.21 -2.71
CA ALA A 114 -11.83 -6.35 -2.44
C ALA A 114 -12.23 -4.87 -2.31
N LEU A 115 -13.03 -4.36 -3.25
CA LEU A 115 -13.57 -3.00 -3.21
C LEU A 115 -14.58 -2.82 -2.08
N GLY A 116 -15.48 -3.78 -1.87
CA GLY A 116 -16.44 -3.76 -0.76
C GLY A 116 -15.75 -3.65 0.60
N PHE A 117 -14.72 -4.47 0.83
CA PHE A 117 -13.92 -4.40 2.05
C PHE A 117 -13.22 -3.04 2.20
N ARG A 118 -12.52 -2.58 1.17
CA ARG A 118 -11.81 -1.30 1.20
C ARG A 118 -12.76 -0.12 1.47
N SER A 119 -13.89 -0.07 0.76
CA SER A 119 -14.88 0.99 0.91
C SER A 119 -15.57 0.92 2.27
N ALA A 120 -15.73 -0.25 2.88
CA ALA A 120 -16.18 -0.36 4.28
C ALA A 120 -15.23 0.35 5.26
N LEU A 121 -13.92 0.16 5.11
CA LEU A 121 -12.92 0.88 5.90
C LEU A 121 -12.97 2.40 5.65
N LEU A 122 -13.16 2.81 4.39
CA LEU A 122 -13.23 4.22 4.03
C LEU A 122 -14.52 4.89 4.50
N VAL A 123 -15.65 4.19 4.55
CA VAL A 123 -16.86 4.70 5.21
C VAL A 123 -16.57 4.98 6.68
N TRP A 124 -15.89 4.07 7.37
CA TRP A 124 -15.48 4.31 8.75
C TRP A 124 -14.54 5.51 8.87
N ASP A 125 -13.52 5.59 8.02
CA ASP A 125 -12.58 6.73 7.99
C ASP A 125 -13.30 8.06 7.78
N VAL A 126 -14.10 8.17 6.72
CA VAL A 126 -14.80 9.40 6.32
C VAL A 126 -15.88 9.79 7.33
N PHE A 127 -16.68 8.82 7.79
CA PHE A 127 -17.78 9.14 8.69
C PHE A 127 -17.25 9.34 10.09
N MET A 128 -16.48 8.42 10.64
CA MET A 128 -16.15 8.39 12.07
C MET A 128 -14.87 9.13 12.44
N LEU A 129 -13.84 9.15 11.57
CA LEU A 129 -12.51 9.65 11.94
C LEU A 129 -12.19 11.05 11.40
N ARG A 130 -12.58 11.34 10.16
CA ARG A 130 -12.27 12.63 9.50
C ARG A 130 -13.03 13.79 10.16
N PRO A 131 -12.38 14.96 10.37
CA PRO A 131 -13.04 16.18 10.83
C PRO A 131 -14.18 16.59 9.90
N LEU A 132 -15.24 17.16 10.49
CA LEU A 132 -16.42 17.59 9.75
C LEU A 132 -16.10 18.70 8.73
N GLU A 133 -15.20 19.61 9.10
CA GLU A 133 -14.75 20.72 8.25
C GLU A 133 -14.01 20.19 7.01
N GLU A 134 -13.19 19.15 7.19
CA GLU A 134 -12.46 18.51 6.11
C GLU A 134 -13.42 17.88 5.11
N VAL A 135 -14.35 17.04 5.56
CA VAL A 135 -15.28 16.35 4.66
C VAL A 135 -16.25 17.33 3.98
N ASN A 136 -16.69 18.39 4.67
CA ASN A 136 -17.54 19.42 4.07
C ASN A 136 -16.79 20.29 3.03
N SER A 137 -15.46 20.33 3.08
CA SER A 137 -14.66 21.04 2.07
C SER A 137 -14.55 20.27 0.74
N TRP A 138 -14.88 18.98 0.74
CA TRP A 138 -14.79 18.13 -0.45
C TRP A 138 -15.96 18.38 -1.40
N HIS A 139 -15.66 18.62 -2.67
CA HIS A 139 -16.68 18.54 -3.71
C HIS A 139 -17.13 17.08 -3.95
N PRO A 140 -18.28 16.84 -4.60
CA PRO A 140 -18.84 15.48 -4.73
C PRO A 140 -17.88 14.45 -5.34
N PHE A 141 -17.12 14.84 -6.37
CA PHE A 141 -16.12 13.95 -6.98
C PHE A 141 -14.93 13.62 -6.05
N GLN A 142 -14.51 14.54 -5.18
CA GLN A 142 -13.47 14.27 -4.19
C GLN A 142 -14.00 13.29 -3.14
N PHE A 143 -15.22 13.48 -2.66
CA PHE A 143 -15.87 12.52 -1.75
C PHE A 143 -15.99 11.14 -2.39
N PHE A 144 -16.44 11.07 -3.64
CA PHE A 144 -16.53 9.84 -4.41
C PHE A 144 -15.15 9.16 -4.56
N ALA A 145 -14.12 9.93 -4.91
CA ALA A 145 -12.75 9.44 -5.00
C ALA A 145 -12.24 8.91 -3.66
N GLN A 146 -12.54 9.59 -2.55
CA GLN A 146 -12.14 9.12 -1.22
C GLN A 146 -12.76 7.78 -0.86
N LEU A 147 -13.93 7.43 -1.41
CA LEU A 147 -14.61 6.17 -1.12
C LEU A 147 -14.22 5.01 -2.05
N TRP A 148 -13.99 5.30 -3.33
CA TRP A 148 -13.81 4.27 -4.38
C TRP A 148 -12.44 4.29 -5.06
N ALA A 149 -11.71 5.40 -4.95
CA ALA A 149 -10.41 5.61 -5.55
C ALA A 149 -9.33 5.71 -4.46
N PHE A 150 -8.11 6.11 -4.84
CA PHE A 150 -7.05 6.43 -3.90
C PHE A 150 -6.53 7.85 -4.18
N PRO A 151 -7.29 8.89 -3.82
CA PRO A 151 -6.89 10.26 -4.11
C PRO A 151 -5.68 10.66 -3.27
N LEU A 152 -4.84 11.52 -3.82
CA LEU A 152 -3.78 12.18 -3.08
C LEU A 152 -4.40 13.10 -2.02
N GLU A 153 -3.90 13.04 -0.79
CA GLU A 153 -4.43 13.84 0.32
C GLU A 153 -4.29 15.34 0.02
N LEU A 154 -5.34 16.12 0.30
CA LEU A 154 -5.38 17.56 -0.03
C LEU A 154 -4.27 18.35 0.65
N ASP A 155 -3.88 17.96 1.86
CA ASP A 155 -2.74 18.55 2.59
C ASP A 155 -1.42 18.35 1.82
N GLU A 156 -1.24 17.20 1.15
CA GLU A 156 -0.03 16.94 0.35
C GLU A 156 -0.01 17.74 -0.94
N VAL A 157 -1.17 17.90 -1.58
CA VAL A 157 -1.34 18.77 -2.74
C VAL A 157 -1.05 20.23 -2.36
N ALA A 158 -1.54 20.69 -1.22
CA ALA A 158 -1.33 22.05 -0.72
C ALA A 158 0.16 22.30 -0.40
N LEU A 159 0.81 21.41 0.36
CA LEU A 159 2.24 21.51 0.67
C LEU A 159 3.11 21.52 -0.58
N ARG A 160 2.77 20.70 -1.58
CA ARG A 160 3.48 20.69 -2.87
C ARG A 160 3.28 22.01 -3.62
N THR A 161 2.06 22.52 -3.64
CA THR A 161 1.72 23.79 -4.30
C THR A 161 2.46 24.96 -3.67
N GLU A 162 2.51 25.01 -2.34
CA GLU A 162 3.28 26.01 -1.59
C GLU A 162 4.77 25.96 -1.93
N ARG A 163 5.35 24.75 -1.97
CA ARG A 163 6.76 24.54 -2.30
C ARG A 163 7.11 24.94 -3.74
N GLU A 164 6.22 24.66 -4.69
CA GLU A 164 6.49 24.86 -6.12
C GLU A 164 6.06 26.24 -6.61
N GLY A 165 5.21 26.95 -5.86
CA GLY A 165 4.71 28.27 -6.22
C GLY A 165 3.61 28.25 -7.30
N TYR A 166 3.13 27.07 -7.71
CA TYR A 166 2.03 26.94 -8.66
C TYR A 166 1.24 25.65 -8.43
N GLN A 167 -0.05 25.67 -8.80
CA GLN A 167 -0.93 24.51 -8.71
C GLN A 167 -0.82 23.65 -9.98
N ARG A 168 -0.51 22.37 -9.81
CA ARG A 168 -0.50 21.40 -10.92
C ARG A 168 -1.92 21.00 -11.29
N SER A 169 -2.18 20.81 -12.59
CA SER A 169 -3.43 20.20 -13.04
C SER A 169 -3.49 18.72 -12.61
N PRO A 170 -4.52 18.29 -11.85
CA PRO A 170 -4.69 16.90 -11.42
C PRO A 170 -4.74 15.92 -12.60
N ARG A 171 -5.43 16.30 -13.69
CA ARG A 171 -5.55 15.48 -14.89
C ARG A 171 -4.20 15.20 -15.54
N ILE A 172 -3.33 16.20 -15.58
CA ILE A 172 -1.98 16.05 -16.13
C ILE A 172 -1.12 15.16 -15.23
N GLN A 173 -1.24 15.25 -13.90
CA GLN A 173 -0.49 14.36 -12.99
C GLN A 173 -0.89 12.90 -13.18
N ASN A 174 -2.19 12.60 -13.27
CA ASN A 174 -2.64 11.24 -13.56
C ASN A 174 -2.21 10.77 -14.96
N LEU A 175 -2.28 11.64 -15.98
CA LEU A 175 -1.84 11.31 -17.34
C LEU A 175 -0.35 10.97 -17.39
N LYS A 176 0.50 11.65 -16.60
CA LYS A 176 1.93 11.36 -16.52
C LYS A 176 2.25 9.96 -16.01
N ARG A 177 1.30 9.26 -15.37
CA ARG A 177 1.48 7.89 -14.89
C ARG A 177 1.19 6.83 -15.94
N MET A 178 0.42 7.17 -16.99
CA MET A 178 0.02 6.21 -18.02
C MET A 178 1.21 5.50 -18.70
N PRO A 179 2.36 6.15 -18.98
CA PRO A 179 3.52 5.44 -19.51
C PRO A 179 4.04 4.33 -18.58
N THR A 180 4.07 4.58 -17.26
CA THR A 180 4.46 3.57 -16.26
C THR A 180 3.47 2.41 -16.26
N VAL A 181 2.17 2.71 -16.26
CA VAL A 181 1.09 1.71 -16.35
C VAL A 181 1.23 0.83 -17.59
N MET A 182 1.61 1.41 -18.73
CA MET A 182 1.85 0.64 -19.96
C MET A 182 3.05 -0.30 -19.85
N ILE A 183 4.13 0.13 -19.17
CA ILE A 183 5.29 -0.74 -18.90
C ILE A 183 4.88 -1.88 -17.98
N GLU A 184 4.15 -1.61 -16.91
CA GLU A 184 3.63 -2.61 -15.98
C GLU A 184 2.70 -3.61 -16.67
N LEU A 185 1.87 -3.14 -17.61
CA LEU A 185 1.00 -4.00 -18.43
C LEU A 185 1.80 -4.93 -19.34
N ILE A 186 2.87 -4.44 -19.96
CA ILE A 186 3.77 -5.27 -20.77
C ILE A 186 4.45 -6.32 -19.88
N LEU A 187 4.95 -5.92 -18.72
CA LEU A 187 5.57 -6.83 -17.76
C LEU A 187 4.59 -7.89 -17.27
N LEU A 188 3.33 -7.51 -16.97
CA LEU A 188 2.27 -8.45 -16.64
C LEU A 188 2.06 -9.48 -17.74
N ILE A 189 1.93 -9.05 -19.00
CA ILE A 189 1.74 -9.97 -20.14
C ILE A 189 2.93 -10.94 -20.22
N LEU A 190 4.16 -10.45 -20.07
CA LEU A 190 5.36 -11.30 -20.07
C LEU A 190 5.36 -12.31 -18.93
N THR A 191 4.92 -11.92 -17.74
CA THR A 191 4.97 -12.79 -16.55
C THR A 191 3.85 -13.82 -16.54
N LEU A 192 2.75 -13.60 -17.28
CA LEU A 192 1.69 -14.61 -17.42
C LEU A 192 2.17 -15.89 -18.10
N TYR A 193 3.16 -15.82 -19.01
CA TYR A 193 3.74 -17.01 -19.64
C TYR A 193 4.44 -17.96 -18.66
N ILE A 194 4.81 -17.48 -17.47
CA ILE A 194 5.54 -18.27 -16.48
C ILE A 194 4.66 -18.66 -15.29
N VAL A 195 3.35 -18.40 -15.37
CA VAL A 195 2.40 -18.84 -14.36
C VAL A 195 2.01 -20.29 -14.65
N PRO A 196 2.26 -21.23 -13.73
CA PRO A 196 1.99 -22.63 -13.98
C PRO A 196 0.49 -22.95 -13.88
N PRO A 197 -0.07 -23.68 -14.85
CA PRO A 197 -1.36 -24.36 -14.68
C PRO A 197 -1.29 -25.35 -13.52
N TYR A 198 -2.39 -25.48 -12.77
CA TYR A 198 -2.44 -26.31 -11.57
C TYR A 198 -2.05 -27.77 -11.83
N GLU A 199 -2.45 -28.31 -12.97
CA GLU A 199 -2.17 -29.68 -13.41
C GLU A 199 -0.67 -29.98 -13.41
N TYR A 200 0.14 -29.00 -13.82
CA TYR A 200 1.60 -29.15 -13.89
C TYR A 200 2.28 -28.95 -12.55
N THR A 201 1.65 -28.25 -11.60
CA THR A 201 2.24 -28.03 -10.26
C THR A 201 2.30 -29.28 -9.39
N ARG A 202 1.50 -30.32 -9.69
CA ARG A 202 1.42 -31.54 -8.87
C ARG A 202 2.70 -32.37 -8.86
N ASN A 203 3.47 -32.31 -9.94
CA ASN A 203 4.70 -33.10 -10.11
C ASN A 203 5.97 -32.28 -9.88
N MET A 204 5.84 -30.98 -9.64
CA MET A 204 6.99 -30.10 -9.41
C MET A 204 7.65 -30.43 -8.07
N SER A 205 8.98 -30.30 -8.03
CA SER A 205 9.68 -30.25 -6.75
C SER A 205 9.17 -29.10 -5.89
N GLN A 206 9.26 -29.24 -4.57
CA GLN A 206 8.82 -28.18 -3.65
C GLN A 206 9.56 -26.86 -3.91
N LEU A 207 10.86 -26.90 -4.20
CA LEU A 207 11.63 -25.71 -4.52
C LEU A 207 11.12 -25.03 -5.80
N ALA A 208 10.85 -25.80 -6.87
CA ALA A 208 10.30 -25.26 -8.10
C ALA A 208 8.93 -24.61 -7.86
N PHE A 209 8.05 -25.25 -7.08
CA PHE A 209 6.74 -24.69 -6.73
C PHE A 209 6.84 -23.38 -5.95
N HIS A 210 7.80 -23.28 -5.02
CA HIS A 210 8.09 -22.02 -4.32
C HIS A 210 8.59 -20.93 -5.28
N CYS A 211 9.50 -21.25 -6.19
CA CYS A 211 10.01 -20.30 -7.19
C CYS A 211 8.90 -19.80 -8.12
N TYR A 212 8.01 -20.68 -8.61
CA TYR A 212 6.86 -20.27 -9.41
C TYR A 212 5.83 -19.48 -8.60
N SER A 213 5.60 -19.83 -7.33
CA SER A 213 4.74 -19.03 -6.45
C SER A 213 5.30 -17.62 -6.24
N TYR A 214 6.62 -17.51 -6.08
CA TYR A 214 7.29 -16.21 -5.96
C TYR A 214 7.21 -15.40 -7.27
N ALA A 215 7.39 -16.04 -8.43
CA ALA A 215 7.18 -15.41 -9.73
C ALA A 215 5.71 -14.99 -9.98
N LEU A 216 4.75 -15.77 -9.49
CA LEU A 216 3.33 -15.40 -9.47
C LEU A 216 3.09 -14.19 -8.57
N GLY A 217 3.78 -14.07 -7.44
CA GLY A 217 3.78 -12.86 -6.62
C GLY A 217 4.17 -11.60 -7.40
N PHE A 218 5.16 -11.70 -8.28
CA PHE A 218 5.52 -10.62 -9.21
C PHE A 218 4.42 -10.34 -10.23
N SER A 219 3.78 -11.38 -10.79
CA SER A 219 2.62 -11.21 -11.68
C SER A 219 1.44 -10.54 -10.98
N ILE A 220 1.18 -10.85 -9.71
CA ILE A 220 0.15 -10.20 -8.89
C ILE A 220 0.47 -8.72 -8.72
N LEU A 221 1.73 -8.37 -8.42
CA LEU A 221 2.16 -6.98 -8.32
C LEU A 221 1.91 -6.24 -9.64
N MET A 222 2.35 -6.80 -10.77
CA MET A 222 2.15 -6.18 -12.09
C MET A 222 0.67 -6.10 -12.47
N ALA A 223 -0.14 -7.09 -12.11
CA ALA A 223 -1.59 -7.07 -12.34
C ALA A 223 -2.27 -5.93 -11.57
N LEU A 224 -1.96 -5.79 -10.28
CA LEU A 224 -2.52 -4.72 -9.47
C LEU A 224 -2.01 -3.35 -9.89
N ALA A 225 -0.72 -3.21 -10.22
CA ALA A 225 -0.17 -1.94 -10.68
C ALA A 225 -0.78 -1.55 -12.05
N ALA A 226 -0.67 -2.40 -13.06
CA ALA A 226 -1.18 -2.10 -14.39
C ALA A 226 -2.70 -1.88 -14.43
N ILE A 227 -3.47 -2.76 -13.78
CA ILE A 227 -4.94 -2.71 -13.85
C ILE A 227 -5.48 -1.69 -12.85
N CYS A 228 -5.11 -1.78 -11.56
CA CYS A 228 -5.68 -0.89 -10.54
C CYS A 228 -5.13 0.53 -10.67
N ASP A 229 -3.81 0.76 -10.73
CA ASP A 229 -3.28 2.13 -10.88
C ASP A 229 -3.68 2.73 -12.23
N GLY A 230 -3.79 1.91 -13.29
CA GLY A 230 -4.34 2.33 -14.57
C GLY A 230 -5.79 2.81 -14.48
N LEU A 231 -6.67 2.03 -13.85
CA LEU A 231 -8.08 2.40 -13.64
C LEU A 231 -8.22 3.63 -12.73
N LEU A 232 -7.44 3.71 -11.66
CA LEU A 232 -7.42 4.87 -10.76
C LEU A 232 -6.96 6.12 -11.49
N SER A 233 -5.87 6.04 -12.24
CA SER A 233 -5.33 7.17 -13.03
C SER A 233 -6.34 7.63 -14.08
N LEU A 234 -6.97 6.70 -14.80
CA LEU A 234 -8.04 7.01 -15.76
C LEU A 234 -9.23 7.70 -15.08
N MET A 235 -9.68 7.18 -13.96
CA MET A 235 -10.75 7.79 -13.16
C MET A 235 -10.34 9.21 -12.72
N GLY A 236 -9.11 9.40 -12.24
CA GLY A 236 -8.58 10.71 -11.85
C GLY A 236 -8.51 11.72 -13.00
N ILE A 237 -8.23 11.27 -14.23
CA ILE A 237 -8.31 12.10 -15.44
C ILE A 237 -9.77 12.55 -15.68
N ILE A 238 -10.73 11.61 -15.60
CA ILE A 238 -12.15 11.90 -15.84
C ILE A 238 -12.68 12.89 -14.80
N ILE A 239 -12.54 12.56 -13.52
CA ILE A 239 -13.15 13.34 -12.43
C ILE A 239 -12.34 14.57 -12.02
N GLY A 240 -11.08 14.69 -12.47
CA GLY A 240 -10.21 15.82 -12.16
C GLY A 240 -9.63 15.80 -10.74
N VAL A 241 -9.49 14.61 -10.15
CA VAL A 241 -8.87 14.40 -8.83
C VAL A 241 -7.54 13.69 -9.01
N GLU A 242 -6.50 14.18 -8.36
CA GLU A 242 -5.18 13.56 -8.42
C GLU A 242 -5.14 12.30 -7.57
N MET A 243 -4.65 11.19 -8.12
CA MET A 243 -4.53 9.93 -7.39
C MET A 243 -3.15 9.81 -6.74
N ALA A 244 -3.05 9.07 -5.65
CA ALA A 244 -1.79 8.60 -5.08
C ALA A 244 -1.36 7.29 -5.78
N ASP A 245 -0.09 6.93 -5.69
CA ASP A 245 0.43 5.68 -6.26
C ASP A 245 0.14 4.52 -5.31
N MET A 246 -0.42 3.40 -5.79
CA MET A 246 -0.67 2.24 -4.94
C MET A 246 0.62 1.52 -4.54
N PHE A 247 1.67 1.61 -5.35
CA PHE A 247 2.94 0.92 -5.13
C PHE A 247 4.12 1.88 -5.17
N GLU A 248 5.12 1.62 -4.33
CA GLU A 248 6.36 2.40 -4.29
C GLU A 248 7.57 1.47 -4.22
N ASN A 249 8.01 0.88 -5.32
CA ASN A 249 9.15 -0.06 -5.34
C ASN A 249 9.18 -1.08 -4.16
N PRO A 250 8.12 -1.89 -3.94
CA PRO A 250 8.08 -2.82 -2.81
C PRO A 250 9.22 -3.86 -2.86
N ILE A 251 9.65 -4.26 -4.06
CA ILE A 251 10.67 -5.29 -4.27
C ILE A 251 12.07 -4.81 -3.83
N GLY A 252 12.35 -3.51 -3.94
CA GLY A 252 13.64 -2.93 -3.54
C GLY A 252 13.79 -2.66 -2.04
N THR A 253 12.79 -3.00 -1.22
CA THR A 253 12.82 -2.72 0.21
C THR A 253 13.78 -3.67 0.96
N ILE A 254 14.36 -3.18 2.05
CA ILE A 254 15.37 -3.91 2.85
C ILE A 254 14.80 -4.57 4.10
N ASN A 255 13.52 -4.35 4.40
CA ASN A 255 12.86 -4.98 5.53
C ASN A 255 11.37 -5.14 5.25
N ILE A 256 10.79 -6.15 5.89
CA ILE A 256 9.39 -6.55 5.68
C ILE A 256 8.39 -5.44 6.03
N ARG A 257 8.70 -4.62 7.03
CA ARG A 257 7.83 -3.50 7.41
C ARG A 257 7.75 -2.45 6.30
N MET A 258 8.89 -2.13 5.70
CA MET A 258 8.98 -1.22 4.56
C MET A 258 8.27 -1.83 3.35
N PHE A 259 8.44 -3.14 3.08
CA PHE A 259 7.68 -3.80 2.03
C PHE A 259 6.18 -3.53 2.17
N TRP A 260 5.59 -3.76 3.35
CA TRP A 260 4.15 -3.58 3.57
C TRP A 260 3.67 -2.11 3.57
N SER A 261 4.55 -1.13 3.80
CA SER A 261 4.19 0.29 3.57
C SER A 261 4.28 0.71 2.10
N HIS A 262 5.05 -0.01 1.29
CA HIS A 262 5.28 0.27 -0.13
C HIS A 262 4.39 -0.61 -1.03
N TRP A 263 3.78 -1.65 -0.45
CA TRP A 263 2.83 -2.57 -1.09
C TRP A 263 1.39 -2.14 -0.83
N ASN A 264 0.61 -1.94 -1.89
CA ASN A 264 -0.82 -1.63 -1.82
C ASN A 264 -1.15 -0.54 -0.77
N ARG A 265 -0.55 0.64 -0.97
CA ARG A 265 -0.69 1.83 -0.12
C ARG A 265 -2.14 2.26 0.06
N ALA A 266 -3.01 1.95 -0.90
CA ALA A 266 -4.45 2.22 -0.82
C ALA A 266 -5.15 1.46 0.31
N ILE A 267 -4.64 0.28 0.70
CA ILE A 267 -5.12 -0.50 1.84
C ILE A 267 -4.30 -0.19 3.09
N ALA A 268 -2.97 -0.12 2.97
CA ALA A 268 -2.08 0.11 4.11
C ALA A 268 -2.39 1.44 4.83
N SER A 269 -2.63 2.51 4.07
CA SER A 269 -2.95 3.83 4.63
C SER A 269 -4.27 3.85 5.40
N VAL A 270 -5.33 3.24 4.86
CA VAL A 270 -6.64 3.21 5.52
C VAL A 270 -6.64 2.29 6.74
N LEU A 271 -6.03 1.10 6.66
CA LEU A 271 -5.86 0.22 7.82
C LEU A 271 -5.08 0.92 8.92
N HIS A 272 -4.03 1.65 8.57
CA HIS A 272 -3.25 2.40 9.55
C HIS A 272 -4.12 3.44 10.27
N ARG A 273 -4.91 4.22 9.51
CA ARG A 273 -5.82 5.22 10.09
C ARG A 273 -6.89 4.60 10.98
N VAL A 274 -7.54 3.54 10.51
CA VAL A 274 -8.65 2.90 11.21
C VAL A 274 -8.19 2.19 12.48
N ILE A 275 -7.06 1.49 12.44
CA ILE A 275 -6.58 0.67 13.57
C ILE A 275 -5.72 1.47 14.54
N PHE A 276 -4.75 2.23 14.05
CA PHE A 276 -3.77 2.91 14.91
C PHE A 276 -4.16 4.34 15.23
N ALA A 277 -4.84 5.03 14.31
CA ALA A 277 -4.99 6.49 14.40
C ALA A 277 -6.26 6.97 15.11
N GLY A 278 -7.13 6.06 15.58
CA GLY A 278 -8.44 6.38 16.18
C GLY A 278 -8.42 7.62 17.08
N ALA A 279 -9.35 8.57 16.86
CA ALA A 279 -9.56 9.89 17.51
C ALA A 279 -8.35 10.83 17.74
N LYS A 280 -7.12 10.33 17.90
CA LYS A 280 -5.91 11.11 18.16
C LYS A 280 -5.29 11.68 16.88
N SER A 281 -5.58 11.12 15.70
CA SER A 281 -5.09 11.64 14.41
C SER A 281 -5.63 13.02 14.03
N ALA A 282 -6.86 13.38 14.44
CA ALA A 282 -7.40 14.72 14.19
C ALA A 282 -6.54 15.82 14.84
N ARG A 283 -5.89 15.52 15.97
CA ARG A 283 -4.94 16.40 16.65
C ARG A 283 -3.59 16.50 15.91
N SER A 284 -3.17 15.41 15.26
CA SER A 284 -1.90 15.38 14.50
C SER A 284 -1.92 16.31 13.29
N GLN A 285 -3.06 16.51 12.61
CA GLN A 285 -3.10 17.44 11.47
C GLN A 285 -2.95 18.91 11.87
N SER A 286 -3.57 19.34 12.98
CA SER A 286 -3.34 20.69 13.52
C SER A 286 -1.88 20.85 13.97
N ASP A 287 -1.33 19.84 14.64
CA ASP A 287 0.05 19.86 15.10
C ASP A 287 1.04 19.84 13.91
N ARG A 288 0.71 19.14 12.82
CA ARG A 288 1.47 19.17 11.56
C ARG A 288 1.43 20.53 10.89
N LYS A 289 0.28 21.22 10.85
CA LYS A 289 0.19 22.60 10.34
C LYS A 289 0.99 23.58 11.22
N ILE A 290 0.99 23.38 12.54
CA ILE A 290 1.78 24.17 13.48
C ILE A 290 3.29 23.86 13.32
N MET A 291 3.68 22.59 13.13
CA MET A 291 5.07 22.22 12.91
C MET A 291 5.58 22.62 11.53
N ALA A 292 4.75 22.54 10.49
CA ALA A 292 5.09 23.00 9.15
C ALA A 292 5.28 24.52 9.12
N SER A 293 4.36 25.28 9.73
CA SER A 293 4.52 26.74 9.86
C SER A 293 5.74 27.13 10.72
N LYS A 294 6.04 26.37 11.79
CA LYS A 294 7.29 26.54 12.55
C LYS A 294 8.54 26.17 11.75
N ALA A 295 8.48 25.15 10.90
CA ALA A 295 9.61 24.73 10.06
C ALA A 295 9.87 25.72 8.92
N LEU A 296 8.83 26.34 8.37
CA LEU A 296 8.92 27.44 7.41
C LEU A 296 9.53 28.70 8.01
N ASN A 297 9.28 28.94 9.30
CA ASN A 297 9.90 30.04 10.07
C ASN A 297 11.26 29.66 10.69
N GLY A 298 11.72 28.42 10.54
CA GLY A 298 12.97 27.89 11.11
C GLY A 298 14.04 27.58 10.05
N SER A 299 15.24 27.20 10.49
CA SER A 299 16.36 26.90 9.59
C SER A 299 16.01 25.78 8.60
N GLN A 300 16.34 25.97 7.31
CA GLN A 300 16.09 25.02 6.21
C GLN A 300 16.51 23.58 6.53
N SER A 301 17.50 23.38 7.40
CA SER A 301 17.96 22.09 7.89
C SER A 301 16.90 21.31 8.68
N ALA A 302 16.06 21.97 9.48
CA ALA A 302 15.00 21.32 10.25
C ALA A 302 13.85 20.87 9.35
N ALA A 303 13.50 21.69 8.35
CA ALA A 303 12.54 21.33 7.31
C ALA A 303 13.04 20.15 6.46
N GLN A 304 14.32 20.14 6.07
CA GLN A 304 14.92 19.01 5.36
C GLN A 304 14.98 17.72 6.21
N ALA A 305 15.27 17.82 7.51
CA ALA A 305 15.26 16.67 8.40
C ALA A 305 13.85 16.09 8.59
N LEU A 306 12.83 16.95 8.71
CA LEU A 306 11.41 16.54 8.75
C LEU A 306 10.97 15.89 7.44
N MET A 307 11.39 16.43 6.28
CA MET A 307 11.10 15.87 4.97
C MET A 307 11.75 14.49 4.76
N ARG A 308 13.02 14.33 5.15
CA ARG A 308 13.71 13.02 5.11
C ARG A 308 13.02 11.99 6.02
N ARG A 309 12.48 12.42 7.15
CA ARG A 309 11.69 11.57 8.05
C ARG A 309 10.33 11.19 7.45
N LYS A 310 9.65 12.10 6.74
CA LYS A 310 8.36 11.83 6.07
C LYS A 310 8.48 10.76 4.98
N HIS A 311 9.57 10.75 4.22
CA HIS A 311 9.79 9.79 3.13
C HIS A 311 10.01 8.36 3.63
N LEU A 312 10.48 8.17 4.87
CA LEU A 312 10.82 6.84 5.38
C LEU A 312 9.69 6.20 6.21
N ASP A 313 8.62 6.94 6.51
CA ASP A 313 7.67 6.49 7.53
C ASP A 313 6.22 6.92 7.30
N GLY A 314 5.52 6.11 6.51
CA GLY A 314 4.08 5.93 6.71
C GLY A 314 3.74 5.06 7.92
N LEU A 315 4.75 4.46 8.59
CA LEU A 315 4.56 3.53 9.70
C LEU A 315 5.30 3.90 11.01
N SER A 316 6.22 4.88 11.12
CA SER A 316 6.98 5.15 12.38
C SER A 316 6.23 5.79 13.53
N GLU A 317 4.91 5.87 13.50
CA GLU A 317 4.18 6.15 14.74
C GLU A 317 4.50 5.08 15.83
N THR A 318 5.10 3.94 15.45
CA THR A 318 5.68 3.01 16.42
C THR A 318 7.02 3.43 17.07
N GLU A 319 7.88 4.20 16.39
CA GLU A 319 9.18 4.69 16.91
C GLU A 319 9.07 6.09 17.56
N TYR A 320 8.12 6.93 17.13
CA TYR A 320 8.04 8.34 17.55
C TYR A 320 7.60 8.56 19.02
N ALA A 321 7.22 7.52 19.75
CA ALA A 321 6.73 7.66 21.12
C ALA A 321 7.83 7.71 22.20
N ASP A 322 9.11 7.65 21.82
CA ASP A 322 10.24 7.64 22.77
C ASP A 322 11.34 8.70 22.48
N THR A 323 11.31 9.47 21.38
CA THR A 323 12.42 10.41 21.03
C THR A 323 12.11 11.90 21.18
N THR A 324 10.86 12.32 21.42
CA THR A 324 10.53 13.76 21.43
C THR A 324 10.61 14.48 22.77
N ASP A 325 10.75 13.78 23.91
CA ASP A 325 10.79 14.46 25.22
C ASP A 325 12.17 14.45 25.90
N ASP A 326 13.07 13.50 25.57
CA ASP A 326 14.36 13.37 26.28
C ASP A 326 15.61 13.81 25.46
N GLU A 327 15.58 13.83 24.13
CA GLU A 327 16.78 14.19 23.34
C GLU A 327 17.04 15.70 23.24
N THR A 328 16.03 16.55 23.44
CA THR A 328 16.22 18.02 23.41
C THR A 328 16.76 18.62 24.71
N SER A 329 16.85 17.86 25.80
CA SER A 329 17.32 18.37 27.10
C SER A 329 18.80 18.08 27.40
N HIS A 330 19.45 17.14 26.70
CA HIS A 330 20.80 16.71 27.05
C HIS A 330 21.96 17.32 26.26
N ASN A 331 21.70 18.16 25.25
CA ASN A 331 22.78 18.73 24.41
C ASN A 331 23.21 20.17 24.78
N LYS A 332 22.98 20.63 26.03
CA LYS A 332 23.36 21.98 26.47
C LYS A 332 24.66 22.11 27.27
N ASN A 333 25.35 21.01 27.59
CA ASN A 333 26.62 21.07 28.33
C ASN A 333 27.77 20.39 27.57
N GLY A 334 28.08 20.90 26.38
CA GLY A 334 29.32 20.62 25.67
C GLY A 334 30.37 21.67 25.99
N SER A 335 31.13 21.43 27.07
CA SER A 335 32.37 22.13 27.42
C SER A 335 33.36 22.03 26.26
N ALA A 336 33.73 23.18 25.71
CA ALA A 336 34.82 23.30 24.75
C ALA A 336 36.16 23.27 25.49
N THR A 337 36.83 22.12 25.49
CA THR A 337 38.27 22.04 25.77
C THR A 337 39.01 22.00 24.44
N SER A 338 39.40 23.19 23.97
CA SER A 338 40.30 23.35 22.83
C SER A 338 41.75 23.15 23.29
N SER A 339 42.44 22.14 22.77
CA SER A 339 43.90 22.09 22.75
C SER A 339 44.38 22.61 21.40
N GLY A 340 45.30 23.58 21.43
CA GLY A 340 45.70 24.40 20.30
C GLY A 340 46.40 23.67 19.16
N VAL A 341 46.47 24.32 17.99
CA VAL A 341 47.72 24.79 17.37
C VAL A 341 47.40 25.88 16.33
N GLY A 342 47.95 27.08 16.58
CA GLY A 342 48.46 28.07 15.61
C GLY A 342 47.61 28.54 14.42
N SER A 343 47.19 29.81 14.44
CA SER A 343 47.60 30.79 13.41
C SER A 343 47.20 32.21 13.80
N GLN A 344 47.98 33.16 13.31
CA GLN A 344 48.14 34.54 13.73
C GLN A 344 47.09 35.53 13.16
N LYS A 345 46.95 36.61 13.93
CA LYS A 345 46.88 38.05 13.54
C LYS A 345 45.55 38.74 13.21
N ASN A 346 45.47 39.93 13.83
CA ASN A 346 44.67 41.13 13.55
C ASN A 346 43.18 41.03 13.92
N GLY A 347 42.57 41.89 14.72
CA GLY A 347 42.89 43.22 15.23
C GLY A 347 41.58 44.00 15.39
N VAL A 348 41.56 45.02 16.27
CA VAL A 348 40.54 46.08 16.40
C VAL A 348 39.38 45.86 17.42
N ALA A 349 39.66 46.32 18.64
CA ALA A 349 38.91 47.26 19.50
C ALA A 349 37.38 47.50 19.32
N ARG A 350 36.62 47.30 20.42
CA ARG A 350 35.69 48.27 21.08
C ARG A 350 34.97 47.55 22.25
N ARG A 351 35.20 47.92 23.52
CA ARG A 351 34.60 49.02 24.33
C ARG A 351 33.22 48.67 24.94
N ARG A 352 33.28 48.24 26.22
CA ARG A 352 32.63 48.82 27.44
C ARG A 352 31.09 48.96 27.51
N GLU A 353 30.48 48.27 28.48
CA GLU A 353 29.48 48.71 29.52
C GLU A 353 28.94 47.43 30.22
N LYS A 354 29.10 47.13 31.52
CA LYS A 354 28.82 47.77 32.83
C LYS A 354 27.35 48.06 33.16
N SER A 355 26.74 47.14 33.92
CA SER A 355 25.68 47.32 34.94
C SER A 355 25.52 45.92 35.59
N GLN A 356 25.92 45.57 36.82
CA GLN A 356 25.58 46.11 38.17
C GLN A 356 24.07 46.37 38.30
N LEU A 357 23.29 45.86 39.26
CA LEU A 357 23.56 45.33 40.59
C LEU A 357 22.19 44.80 41.13
N ARG A 358 22.13 43.67 41.85
CA ARG A 358 21.31 43.55 43.08
C ARG A 358 21.63 42.28 43.86
N MET A 359 22.33 42.49 44.97
CA MET A 359 22.25 41.69 46.21
C MET A 359 20.89 42.04 46.88
N SER A 360 20.30 41.29 47.82
CA SER A 360 20.88 40.58 48.97
C SER A 360 19.82 39.70 49.67
N THR A 361 20.29 38.61 50.32
CA THR A 361 19.97 38.13 51.71
C THR A 361 18.52 37.82 52.11
N THR A 362 18.13 36.77 52.86
CA THR A 362 18.82 35.89 53.84
C THR A 362 17.92 34.70 54.25
N ALA A 363 18.56 33.56 54.55
CA ALA A 363 18.28 32.53 55.59
C ALA A 363 16.84 32.04 55.92
N SER A 364 16.59 30.73 55.77
CA SER A 364 16.73 29.75 56.87
C SER A 364 16.19 28.34 56.48
N SER A 365 17.05 27.35 56.69
CA SER A 365 16.78 26.03 57.28
C SER A 365 15.49 25.26 56.96
N ALA A 366 15.60 24.23 56.12
CA ALA A 366 14.96 22.93 56.35
C ALA A 366 15.65 21.86 55.51
N GLU A 367 16.50 21.11 56.19
CA GLU A 367 17.15 19.87 55.78
C GLU A 367 16.10 18.86 55.30
N LYS A 368 16.07 18.57 53.98
CA LYS A 368 15.34 17.41 53.44
C LYS A 368 16.30 16.56 52.63
N SER A 369 16.57 15.39 53.20
CA SER A 369 17.38 14.30 52.68
C SER A 369 17.25 14.14 51.15
N LYS A 370 18.37 14.32 50.45
CA LYS A 370 18.62 13.69 49.16
C LYS A 370 18.55 12.18 49.36
N LYS A 371 17.45 11.58 48.92
CA LYS A 371 17.36 10.13 48.72
C LYS A 371 17.41 9.93 47.22
N ASP A 372 18.55 9.40 46.76
CA ASP A 372 18.81 9.06 45.38
C ASP A 372 17.73 8.12 44.86
N ALA A 373 16.82 8.66 44.05
CA ALA A 373 15.85 7.92 43.27
C ALA A 373 16.40 7.71 41.85
N SER A 374 17.56 7.04 41.76
CA SER A 374 18.13 6.51 40.51
C SER A 374 17.63 5.08 40.24
N GLY A 375 16.36 4.82 40.53
CA GLY A 375 15.74 3.49 40.44
C GLY A 375 14.63 3.40 39.39
N SER A 376 14.96 2.75 38.28
CA SER A 376 14.06 2.05 37.34
C SER A 376 12.91 2.83 36.65
N SER A 377 13.23 3.63 35.63
CA SER A 377 12.25 4.03 34.58
C SER A 377 12.16 3.02 33.42
N SER A 378 12.89 1.90 33.46
CA SER A 378 12.94 0.88 32.39
C SER A 378 11.64 0.07 32.20
N GLY A 379 10.64 0.20 33.10
CA GLY A 379 9.39 -0.56 33.03
C GLY A 379 8.32 0.01 32.07
N ALA A 380 8.39 1.30 31.72
CA ALA A 380 7.35 1.95 30.93
C ALA A 380 7.48 1.69 29.41
N SER A 381 8.71 1.53 28.91
CA SER A 381 9.00 1.34 27.48
C SER A 381 8.53 -0.03 26.96
N ASN A 382 8.68 -1.09 27.76
CA ASN A 382 8.29 -2.45 27.38
C ASN A 382 6.77 -2.60 27.17
N LYS A 383 5.96 -1.94 28.00
CA LYS A 383 4.49 -1.96 27.87
C LYS A 383 4.02 -1.31 26.56
N LYS A 384 4.67 -0.22 26.14
CA LYS A 384 4.36 0.45 24.85
C LYS A 384 4.67 -0.45 23.65
N PHE A 385 5.79 -1.19 23.68
CA PHE A 385 6.16 -2.09 22.58
C PHE A 385 5.17 -3.24 22.41
N ALA A 386 4.82 -3.94 23.50
CA ALA A 386 3.90 -5.08 23.45
C ALA A 386 2.53 -4.70 22.87
N SER A 387 1.96 -3.56 23.28
CA SER A 387 0.67 -3.08 22.75
C SER A 387 0.73 -2.81 21.24
N LYS A 388 1.82 -2.19 20.77
CA LYS A 388 2.03 -1.92 19.33
C LYS A 388 2.26 -3.21 18.54
N ALA A 389 3.00 -4.16 19.09
CA ALA A 389 3.23 -5.47 18.49
C ALA A 389 1.91 -6.26 18.32
N ILE A 390 1.08 -6.30 19.36
CA ILE A 390 -0.25 -6.93 19.30
C ILE A 390 -1.12 -6.25 18.24
N SER A 391 -1.14 -4.92 18.19
CA SER A 391 -1.92 -4.16 17.20
C SER A 391 -1.46 -4.45 15.77
N ALA A 392 -0.14 -4.57 15.55
CA ALA A 392 0.41 -4.97 14.25
C ALA A 392 -0.03 -6.39 13.86
N ILE A 393 0.12 -7.38 14.77
CA ILE A 393 -0.31 -8.76 14.50
C ILE A 393 -1.81 -8.83 14.21
N LEU A 394 -2.64 -8.11 14.97
CA LEU A 394 -4.09 -8.03 14.74
C LEU A 394 -4.41 -7.40 13.39
N THR A 395 -3.69 -6.35 12.97
CA THR A 395 -3.84 -5.74 11.64
C THR A 395 -3.61 -6.75 10.53
N PHE A 396 -2.53 -7.53 10.64
CA PHE A 396 -2.23 -8.60 9.69
C PHE A 396 -3.27 -9.73 9.74
N ALA A 397 -3.70 -10.15 10.93
CA ALA A 397 -4.74 -11.17 11.10
C ALA A 397 -6.06 -10.74 10.44
N CYS A 398 -6.49 -9.49 10.65
CA CYS A 398 -7.65 -8.93 9.96
C CYS A 398 -7.46 -8.94 8.44
N SER A 399 -6.30 -8.46 7.94
CA SER A 399 -5.97 -8.55 6.50
C SER A 399 -6.07 -9.98 5.96
N GLY A 400 -5.60 -10.97 6.72
CA GLY A 400 -5.70 -12.39 6.40
C GLY A 400 -7.15 -12.87 6.28
N ILE A 401 -8.00 -12.53 7.25
CA ILE A 401 -9.45 -12.84 7.21
C ILE A 401 -10.10 -12.23 5.97
N PHE A 402 -9.72 -11.01 5.59
CA PHE A 402 -10.27 -10.38 4.40
C PHE A 402 -9.81 -11.05 3.11
N HIS A 403 -8.59 -11.56 3.06
CA HIS A 403 -8.15 -12.34 1.89
C HIS A 403 -8.85 -13.70 1.81
N GLU A 404 -9.16 -14.34 2.95
CA GLU A 404 -10.03 -15.54 2.96
C GLU A 404 -11.45 -15.21 2.49
N HIS A 405 -12.00 -14.05 2.88
CA HIS A 405 -13.28 -13.57 2.39
C HIS A 405 -13.26 -13.34 0.87
N ILE A 406 -12.21 -12.70 0.35
CA ILE A 406 -12.03 -12.51 -1.09
C ILE A 406 -11.94 -13.85 -1.82
N THR A 407 -11.14 -14.80 -1.33
CA THR A 407 -11.03 -16.12 -1.98
C THR A 407 -12.31 -16.94 -1.86
N TYR A 408 -13.06 -16.82 -0.76
CA TYR A 408 -14.35 -17.48 -0.63
C TYR A 408 -15.32 -17.04 -1.73
N PHE A 409 -15.49 -15.73 -1.91
CA PHE A 409 -16.43 -15.18 -2.89
C PHE A 409 -15.93 -15.24 -4.34
N THR A 410 -14.61 -15.35 -4.56
CA THR A 410 -14.03 -15.40 -5.91
C THR A 410 -13.77 -16.83 -6.38
N LEU A 411 -13.27 -17.69 -5.49
CA LEU A 411 -12.76 -19.02 -5.81
C LEU A 411 -13.64 -20.14 -5.23
N GLY A 412 -14.60 -19.81 -4.37
CA GLY A 412 -15.53 -20.77 -3.76
C GLY A 412 -14.98 -21.50 -2.53
N PHE A 413 -13.83 -21.09 -1.98
CA PHE A 413 -13.24 -21.73 -0.79
C PHE A 413 -12.41 -20.76 0.07
N ALA A 414 -12.27 -21.11 1.35
CA ALA A 414 -11.44 -20.42 2.34
C ALA A 414 -10.73 -21.47 3.21
N ASN A 415 -9.46 -21.73 2.91
CA ASN A 415 -8.68 -22.82 3.53
C ASN A 415 -7.78 -22.33 4.67
N GLY A 416 -7.74 -21.02 4.94
CA GLY A 416 -6.87 -20.43 5.97
C GLY A 416 -5.42 -20.20 5.53
N GLU A 417 -5.07 -20.54 4.29
CA GLU A 417 -3.71 -20.35 3.75
C GLU A 417 -3.33 -18.86 3.66
N ASN A 418 -4.25 -18.01 3.19
CA ASN A 418 -4.04 -16.56 3.15
C ASN A 418 -4.00 -15.98 4.57
N PHE A 419 -4.87 -16.46 5.46
CA PHE A 419 -4.83 -16.05 6.87
C PHE A 419 -3.46 -16.33 7.51
N LEU A 420 -2.93 -17.54 7.31
CA LEU A 420 -1.63 -17.93 7.82
C LEU A 420 -0.50 -17.12 7.18
N PHE A 421 -0.56 -16.86 5.86
CA PHE A 421 0.39 -15.99 5.16
C PHE A 421 0.50 -14.61 5.82
N PHE A 422 -0.62 -13.92 6.02
CA PHE A 422 -0.61 -12.60 6.65
C PHE A 422 -0.17 -12.67 8.11
N LEU A 423 -0.59 -13.69 8.86
CA LEU A 423 -0.21 -13.84 10.26
C LEU A 423 1.32 -14.00 10.42
N ILE A 424 1.95 -14.85 9.60
CA ILE A 424 3.42 -15.01 9.58
C ILE A 424 4.12 -13.69 9.24
N ASN A 425 3.60 -12.94 8.26
CA ASN A 425 4.12 -11.61 7.91
C ASN A 425 3.99 -10.61 9.08
N GLY A 426 2.91 -10.67 9.86
CA GLY A 426 2.73 -9.86 11.06
C GLY A 426 3.77 -10.19 12.13
N PHE A 427 4.00 -11.46 12.42
CA PHE A 427 5.04 -11.89 13.35
C PHE A 427 6.44 -11.49 12.86
N ALA A 428 6.74 -11.68 11.58
CA ALA A 428 8.02 -11.27 10.99
C ALA A 428 8.22 -9.75 11.09
N THR A 429 7.19 -8.94 10.87
CA THR A 429 7.23 -7.47 11.04
C THR A 429 7.55 -7.06 12.48
N VAL A 430 6.90 -7.71 13.46
CA VAL A 430 7.20 -7.49 14.88
C VAL A 430 8.61 -7.94 15.23
N GLY A 431 9.03 -9.12 14.74
CA GLY A 431 10.35 -9.69 14.95
C GLY A 431 11.47 -8.80 14.41
N THR A 432 11.34 -8.28 13.18
CA THR A 432 12.30 -7.33 12.62
C THR A 432 12.36 -6.03 13.41
N THR A 433 11.21 -5.52 13.88
CA THR A 433 11.16 -4.30 14.70
C THR A 433 11.83 -4.53 16.06
N TRP A 434 11.57 -5.67 16.70
CA TRP A 434 12.23 -6.07 17.94
C TRP A 434 13.74 -6.18 17.75
N PHE A 435 14.20 -6.89 16.71
CA PHE A 435 15.62 -7.07 16.40
C PHE A 435 16.34 -5.73 16.20
N LYS A 436 15.76 -4.81 15.42
CA LYS A 436 16.30 -3.46 15.21
C LYS A 436 16.44 -2.68 16.52
N ARG A 437 15.48 -2.82 17.46
CA ARG A 437 15.51 -2.16 18.77
C ARG A 437 16.51 -2.80 19.73
N THR A 438 16.61 -4.13 19.74
CA THR A 438 17.44 -4.87 20.69
C THR A 438 18.92 -4.91 20.26
N PHE A 439 19.19 -4.98 18.96
CA PHE A 439 20.55 -5.12 18.41
C PHE A 439 20.84 -4.08 17.31
N PRO A 440 20.76 -2.76 17.61
CA PRO A 440 20.91 -1.72 16.60
C PRO A 440 22.29 -1.74 15.92
N GLU A 441 23.36 -2.04 16.66
CA GLU A 441 24.72 -2.12 16.10
C GLU A 441 24.88 -3.26 15.09
N ILE A 442 24.24 -4.41 15.35
CA ILE A 442 24.27 -5.55 14.43
C ILE A 442 23.42 -5.23 13.21
N ASN A 443 22.20 -4.71 13.43
CA ASN A 443 21.30 -4.33 12.34
C ASN A 443 21.94 -3.32 11.38
N ASN A 444 22.65 -2.32 11.90
CA ASN A 444 23.31 -1.30 11.08
C ASN A 444 24.53 -1.82 10.31
N LYS A 445 25.09 -2.97 10.70
CA LYS A 445 26.20 -3.63 9.99
C LYS A 445 25.72 -4.53 8.86
N ILE A 446 24.42 -4.85 8.76
CA ILE A 446 23.89 -5.71 7.70
C ILE A 446 23.97 -4.94 6.37
N PRO A 447 24.71 -5.45 5.37
CA PRO A 447 24.75 -4.81 4.05
C PRO A 447 23.36 -4.80 3.39
N THR A 448 23.02 -3.71 2.71
CA THR A 448 21.73 -3.53 2.03
C THR A 448 21.35 -4.71 1.13
N PHE A 449 22.28 -5.21 0.32
CA PHE A 449 22.01 -6.34 -0.59
C PHE A 449 21.66 -7.62 0.18
N LEU A 450 22.31 -7.86 1.32
CA LEU A 450 22.03 -9.04 2.15
C LEU A 450 20.64 -8.92 2.77
N ALA A 451 20.25 -7.73 3.24
CA ALA A 451 18.91 -7.48 3.77
C ALA A 451 17.82 -7.73 2.71
N VAL A 452 18.05 -7.31 1.46
CA VAL A 452 17.17 -7.59 0.32
C VAL A 452 17.07 -9.11 0.05
N ILE A 453 18.20 -9.82 0.04
CA ILE A 453 18.21 -11.29 -0.15
C ILE A 453 17.47 -11.99 0.99
N MET A 454 17.66 -11.58 2.25
CA MET A 454 16.97 -12.14 3.40
C MET A 454 15.45 -11.95 3.29
N LEU A 455 15.00 -10.75 2.90
CA LEU A 455 13.59 -10.45 2.70
C LEU A 455 12.97 -11.32 1.60
N HIS A 456 13.64 -11.43 0.45
CA HIS A 456 13.14 -12.24 -0.66
C HIS A 456 13.23 -13.75 -0.39
N SER A 457 14.20 -14.20 0.40
CA SER A 457 14.25 -15.59 0.89
C SER A 457 13.06 -15.89 1.80
N PHE A 458 12.68 -14.94 2.66
CA PHE A 458 11.47 -15.05 3.47
C PHE A 458 10.23 -15.11 2.58
N PHE A 459 10.09 -14.21 1.60
CA PHE A 459 8.94 -14.25 0.68
C PHE A 459 8.89 -15.52 -0.16
N LEU A 460 10.03 -16.02 -0.65
CA LEU A 460 10.10 -17.30 -1.34
C LEU A 460 9.57 -18.45 -0.46
N ALA A 461 9.85 -18.43 0.84
CA ALA A 461 9.36 -19.43 1.78
C ALA A 461 7.85 -19.34 2.02
N VAL A 462 7.28 -18.13 2.11
CA VAL A 462 5.85 -17.94 2.44
C VAL A 462 4.93 -17.75 1.23
N ALA A 463 5.46 -17.45 0.05
CA ALA A 463 4.68 -17.17 -1.17
C ALA A 463 3.66 -18.25 -1.53
N PRO A 464 3.95 -19.56 -1.39
CA PRO A 464 2.97 -20.61 -1.65
C PRO A 464 1.67 -20.47 -0.85
N LEU A 465 1.75 -19.99 0.41
CA LEU A 465 0.55 -19.79 1.24
C LEU A 465 -0.40 -18.75 0.64
N PHE A 466 0.13 -17.74 -0.05
CA PHE A 466 -0.68 -16.73 -0.72
C PHE A 466 -1.09 -17.13 -2.14
N CYS A 467 -0.18 -17.79 -2.86
CA CYS A 467 -0.31 -18.02 -4.30
C CYS A 467 -1.06 -19.33 -4.64
N ALA A 468 -0.98 -20.36 -3.78
CA ALA A 468 -1.60 -21.65 -4.05
C ALA A 468 -3.12 -21.58 -4.30
N PRO A 469 -3.93 -20.76 -3.60
CA PRO A 469 -5.34 -20.58 -3.92
C PRO A 469 -5.58 -20.12 -5.37
N PHE A 470 -4.78 -19.15 -5.86
CA PHE A 470 -4.89 -18.62 -7.22
C PHE A 470 -4.42 -19.61 -8.29
N ILE A 471 -3.39 -20.39 -7.99
CA ILE A 471 -2.92 -21.48 -8.86
C ILE A 471 -4.01 -22.55 -8.98
N ARG A 472 -4.51 -23.07 -7.85
CA ARG A 472 -5.52 -24.15 -7.82
C ARG A 472 -6.81 -23.79 -8.55
N SER A 473 -7.22 -22.52 -8.47
CA SER A 473 -8.43 -22.02 -9.13
C SER A 473 -8.23 -21.68 -10.60
N GLY A 474 -6.99 -21.59 -11.08
CA GLY A 474 -6.70 -21.12 -12.44
C GLY A 474 -7.02 -19.64 -12.63
N PHE A 475 -6.97 -18.82 -11.58
CA PHE A 475 -7.29 -17.38 -11.66
C PHE A 475 -6.44 -16.65 -12.71
N PHE A 476 -5.12 -16.80 -12.62
CA PHE A 476 -4.18 -16.17 -13.54
C PHE A 476 -4.15 -16.84 -14.90
N ILE A 477 -4.53 -18.12 -14.97
CA ILE A 477 -4.79 -18.79 -16.24
C ILE A 477 -5.94 -18.04 -16.90
N GLN A 478 -7.10 -17.87 -16.27
CA GLN A 478 -8.20 -17.10 -16.86
C GLN A 478 -7.80 -15.65 -17.25
N LEU A 479 -6.93 -15.00 -16.48
CA LEU A 479 -6.37 -13.69 -16.87
C LEU A 479 -5.53 -13.77 -18.15
N GLU A 480 -4.72 -14.81 -18.32
CA GLU A 480 -4.02 -15.15 -19.57
C GLU A 480 -5.02 -15.22 -20.75
N ALA A 481 -6.15 -15.91 -20.58
CA ALA A 481 -7.19 -16.00 -21.62
C ALA A 481 -7.75 -14.63 -22.01
N LEU A 482 -7.92 -13.70 -21.06
CA LEU A 482 -8.38 -12.34 -21.38
C LEU A 482 -7.38 -11.64 -22.31
N PHE A 483 -6.08 -11.72 -22.01
CA PHE A 483 -5.05 -11.13 -22.86
C PHE A 483 -5.02 -11.77 -24.25
N TRP A 484 -5.26 -13.08 -24.32
CA TRP A 484 -5.35 -13.79 -25.60
C TRP A 484 -6.55 -13.44 -26.46
N GLU A 485 -7.63 -12.91 -25.89
CA GLU A 485 -8.74 -12.35 -26.69
C GLU A 485 -8.38 -10.96 -27.27
N ILE A 486 -7.35 -10.29 -26.73
CA ILE A 486 -6.91 -8.95 -27.14
C ILE A 486 -5.72 -9.01 -28.10
N ILE A 487 -4.80 -9.97 -27.95
CA ILE A 487 -3.56 -10.07 -28.75
C ILE A 487 -3.86 -10.60 -30.17
N PRO A 488 -3.40 -9.91 -31.24
CA PRO A 488 -3.68 -10.28 -32.63
C PRO A 488 -2.78 -11.43 -33.15
N VAL A 489 -3.06 -12.69 -32.83
CA VAL A 489 -2.33 -13.88 -33.36
C VAL A 489 -3.30 -14.86 -34.05
N GLN A 490 -2.89 -15.41 -35.20
CA GLN A 490 -3.79 -16.13 -36.13
C GLN A 490 -4.10 -17.58 -35.76
N SER A 491 -3.10 -18.35 -35.31
CA SER A 491 -3.24 -19.76 -34.95
C SER A 491 -2.45 -20.06 -33.68
N ARG A 492 -3.14 -20.45 -32.60
CA ARG A 492 -2.47 -20.83 -31.35
C ARG A 492 -3.29 -21.75 -30.47
N SER A 493 -2.58 -22.52 -29.64
CA SER A 493 -3.12 -22.98 -28.35
C SER A 493 -3.53 -21.75 -27.54
N ARG A 494 -4.61 -21.89 -26.77
CA ARG A 494 -5.11 -20.74 -26.00
C ARG A 494 -4.36 -20.49 -24.70
N GLY A 495 -3.57 -21.45 -24.24
CA GLY A 495 -2.70 -21.28 -23.08
C GLY A 495 -1.28 -21.70 -23.42
N VAL A 496 -0.32 -21.01 -22.81
CA VAL A 496 1.11 -21.30 -22.94
C VAL A 496 1.79 -21.18 -21.58
N PHE A 497 2.65 -22.14 -21.26
CA PHE A 497 3.48 -22.12 -20.06
C PHE A 497 4.96 -22.35 -20.42
N ILE A 498 5.83 -21.44 -20.00
CA ILE A 498 7.28 -21.50 -20.20
C ILE A 498 7.92 -21.96 -18.89
N TRP A 499 8.65 -23.06 -18.96
CA TRP A 499 9.32 -23.64 -17.81
C TRP A 499 10.63 -22.89 -17.52
N LEU A 500 10.69 -22.17 -16.39
CA LEU A 500 11.89 -21.47 -15.91
C LEU A 500 12.69 -22.25 -14.86
N PHE A 501 12.03 -23.00 -13.99
CA PHE A 501 12.64 -23.63 -12.81
C PHE A 501 12.71 -25.16 -12.88
N GLY A 502 12.75 -25.70 -14.11
CA GLY A 502 12.68 -27.15 -14.37
C GLY A 502 11.24 -27.69 -14.35
N GLN A 503 11.08 -28.92 -14.85
CA GLN A 503 9.82 -29.67 -14.88
C GLN A 503 9.49 -30.33 -13.54
#